data_AF-A0A1G8NGP3-F1
#
_entry.id   AF-A0A1G8NGP3-F1
#
_cell.length_a   1.000
_cell.length_b   1.000
_cell.length_c   1.000
_cell.angle_alpha   90.00
_cell.angle_beta   90.00
_cell.angle_gamma   90.00
#
_symmetry.space_group_name_H-M   'P 1'
#
loop_
_entity.id
_entity.type
_entity.pdbx_description
1 polymer ?
#
loop_
_entity_poly.entity_id
_entity_poly.type
_entity_poly.pdbx_seq_one_letter_code
_entity_poly.pdbx_strand_id
1 'polypeptide(L)' 'MSKQQRAIEAQAREVAQKYGCTAVKSTKRLPVNGGGGFQVVDSETCLVRVGRHFDMSAEQVIKFFEGDAA' A
#
# COMPACT_ATOMS: atom_id res chain seq x y z
N MET A 1 9.66 -5.06 13.36
CA MET A 1 9.07 -5.53 12.09
C MET A 1 9.20 -7.04 12.03
N SER A 2 8.09 -7.76 12.14
CA SER A 2 8.05 -9.22 12.03
C SER A 2 8.29 -9.66 10.57
N LYS A 3 8.78 -10.88 10.35
CA LYS A 3 8.96 -11.49 9.03
C LYS A 3 7.64 -11.50 8.22
N GLN A 4 6.52 -11.72 8.92
CA GLN A 4 5.18 -11.71 8.32
C GLN A 4 4.78 -10.32 7.81
N GLN A 5 5.05 -9.26 8.57
CA GLN A 5 4.75 -7.89 8.14
C GLN A 5 5.51 -7.53 6.87
N ARG A 6 6.81 -7.89 6.78
CA ARG A 6 7.60 -7.64 5.57
C ARG A 6 7.07 -8.38 4.34
N ALA A 7 6.56 -9.60 4.51
CA ALA A 7 5.98 -10.38 3.42
C ALA A 7 4.70 -9.72 2.89
N ILE A 8 3.80 -9.28 3.78
CA ILE A 8 2.55 -8.60 3.40
C ILE A 8 2.87 -7.26 2.72
N GLU A 9 3.86 -6.51 3.20
CA GLU A 9 4.30 -5.26 2.56
C GLU A 9 4.86 -5.48 1.15
N ALA A 10 5.64 -6.55 0.95
CA ALA A 10 6.14 -6.91 -0.37
C ALA A 10 4.99 -7.29 -1.31
N GLN A 11 4.05 -8.11 -0.83
CA GLN A 11 2.86 -8.50 -1.59
C GLN A 11 2.01 -7.28 -1.98
N ALA A 12 1.78 -6.33 -1.07
CA ALA A 12 1.03 -5.11 -1.39
C ALA A 12 1.66 -4.29 -2.52
N ARG A 13 3.00 -4.23 -2.56
CA ARG A 13 3.73 -3.56 -3.65
C ARG A 13 3.61 -4.32 -4.96
N GLU A 14 3.77 -5.64 -4.94
CA GLU A 14 3.64 -6.47 -6.13
C GLU A 14 2.23 -6.38 -6.72
N VAL A 15 1.20 -6.46 -5.88
CA VAL A 15 -0.20 -6.33 -6.32
C VAL A 15 -0.41 -4.95 -6.93
N ALA A 16 -0.03 -3.86 -6.24
CA ALA A 16 -0.17 -2.52 -6.81
C ALA A 16 0.50 -2.40 -8.19
N GLN A 17 1.72 -2.94 -8.35
CA GLN A 17 2.45 -2.91 -9.62
C GLN A 17 1.73 -3.64 -10.75
N LYS A 18 1.08 -4.78 -10.45
CA LYS A 18 0.27 -5.51 -11.45
C LYS A 18 -0.89 -4.68 -12.00
N TYR A 19 -1.43 -3.75 -11.21
CA TYR A 19 -2.51 -2.85 -11.59
C TYR A 19 -2.01 -1.46 -12.03
N GLY A 20 -0.74 -1.34 -12.44
CA GLY A 20 -0.17 -0.07 -12.89
C GLY A 20 0.00 0.97 -11.78
N CYS A 21 -0.03 0.56 -10.52
CA CYS A 21 0.11 1.44 -9.36
C CYS A 21 1.39 1.15 -8.57
N THR A 22 1.81 2.07 -7.72
CA THR A 22 2.96 1.95 -6.83
C THR A 22 2.51 2.17 -5.39
N ALA A 23 2.68 1.16 -4.54
CA ALA A 23 2.43 1.27 -3.10
C ALA A 23 3.66 1.83 -2.36
N VAL A 24 3.60 3.11 -1.99
CA VAL A 24 4.64 3.84 -1.26
C VAL A 24 4.37 3.76 0.23
N LYS A 25 5.35 3.30 1.01
CA LYS A 25 5.25 3.27 2.48
C LYS A 25 5.79 4.55 3.09
N SER A 26 5.11 5.11 4.09
CA SER A 26 5.64 6.23 4.86
C SER A 26 6.95 5.83 5.57
N THR A 27 7.97 6.66 5.43
CA THR A 27 9.22 6.57 6.22
C THR A 27 9.07 7.17 7.62
N LYS A 28 8.02 7.98 7.85
CA LYS A 28 7.68 8.53 9.16
C LYS A 28 6.96 7.49 10.01
N ARG A 29 7.33 7.40 11.30
CA ARG A 29 6.62 6.62 12.32
C ARG A 29 5.27 7.28 12.60
N LEU A 30 4.27 7.00 11.77
CA LEU A 30 2.90 7.41 12.02
C LEU A 30 2.20 6.38 12.92
N PRO A 31 1.22 6.82 13.74
CA PRO A 31 0.52 5.96 14.70
C PRO A 31 -0.37 4.88 14.05
N VAL A 32 -0.44 4.81 12.72
CA VAL A 32 -1.11 3.72 12.00
C VAL A 32 -0.27 2.43 12.17
N ASN A 33 -0.77 1.50 12.99
CA ASN A 33 -0.20 0.18 13.27
C ASN A 33 1.34 0.13 13.45
N GLY A 34 1.91 1.10 14.19
CA GLY A 34 3.28 1.03 14.69
C GLY A 34 4.39 1.05 13.62
N GLY A 35 4.11 1.51 12.40
CA GLY A 35 5.10 1.46 11.31
C GLY A 35 4.89 2.39 10.11
N GLY A 36 3.86 3.24 10.14
CA GLY A 36 3.48 4.08 9.00
C GLY A 36 2.70 3.28 7.95
N GLY A 37 1.62 3.88 7.42
CA GLY A 37 0.82 3.24 6.38
C GLY A 37 1.37 3.46 4.98
N PHE A 38 0.53 3.10 4.01
CA PHE A 38 0.80 3.07 2.59
C PHE A 38 -0.04 4.13 1.87
N GLN A 39 0.54 4.63 0.81
CA GLN A 39 -0.09 5.44 -0.22
C GLN A 39 0.01 4.67 -1.54
N VAL A 40 -1.08 4.62 -2.29
CA VAL A 40 -1.10 3.99 -3.61
C VAL A 40 -1.12 5.11 -4.65
N VAL A 41 -0.08 5.15 -5.47
CA VAL A 41 0.07 6.14 -6.52
C VAL A 41 -0.11 5.45 -7.87
N ASP A 42 -0.96 6.00 -8.72
CA ASP A 42 -1.12 5.57 -10.10
C ASP A 42 0.17 5.90 -10.87
N SER A 43 0.76 4.91 -11.55
CA SER A 43 2.07 5.10 -12.19
C SER A 43 1.97 5.89 -13.49
N GLU A 44 0.81 5.96 -14.12
CA GLU A 44 0.61 6.71 -15.36
C GLU A 44 0.36 8.19 -15.08
N THR A 45 -0.52 8.48 -14.12
CA THR A 45 -0.95 9.85 -13.80
C THR A 45 -0.15 10.49 -12.68
N CYS A 46 0.66 9.71 -11.95
CA CYS A 46 1.35 10.13 -10.73
C CYS A 46 0.38 10.67 -9.65
N LEU A 47 -0.90 10.34 -9.75
CA LEU A 47 -1.92 10.75 -8.78
C LEU A 47 -2.10 9.69 -7.71
N VAL A 48 -2.40 10.16 -6.49
CA VAL A 48 -2.72 9.26 -5.39
C VAL A 48 -4.13 8.70 -5.59
N ARG A 49 -4.23 7.39 -5.73
CA ARG A 49 -5.51 6.66 -5.80
C ARG A 49 -6.13 6.53 -4.43
N VAL A 50 -5.35 6.08 -3.45
CA VAL A 50 -5.78 5.84 -2.07
C VAL A 50 -4.63 6.02 -1.08
N GLY A 51 -4.94 6.19 0.20
CA GLY A 51 -3.93 6.36 1.25
C GLY A 51 -3.22 7.71 1.19
N ARG A 52 -3.94 8.80 0.88
CA ARG A 52 -3.37 10.15 0.71
C ARG A 52 -2.54 10.62 1.90
N HIS A 53 -2.87 10.13 3.09
CA HIS A 53 -2.18 10.47 4.32
C HIS A 53 -1.37 9.30 4.90
N PHE A 54 -1.03 8.29 4.08
CA PHE A 54 -0.40 7.06 4.53
C PHE A 54 -1.21 6.37 5.63
N ASP A 55 -2.52 6.36 5.44
CA ASP A 55 -3.54 5.86 6.34
C ASP A 55 -3.98 4.41 6.01
N MET A 56 -3.45 3.82 4.94
CA MET A 56 -3.74 2.42 4.58
C MET A 56 -2.71 1.43 5.11
N SER A 57 -3.16 0.28 5.58
CA SER A 57 -2.28 -0.86 5.83
C SER A 57 -1.94 -1.62 4.54
N ALA A 58 -0.87 -2.41 4.54
CA ALA A 58 -0.52 -3.26 3.41
C ALA A 58 -1.65 -4.24 3.03
N GLU A 59 -2.37 -4.77 4.03
CA GLU A 59 -3.54 -5.63 3.81
C GLU A 59 -4.70 -4.88 3.14
N GLN A 60 -4.93 -3.62 3.52
CA GLN A 60 -5.95 -2.79 2.87
C GLN A 60 -5.58 -2.47 1.43
N VAL A 61 -4.30 -2.26 1.13
CA VAL A 61 -3.83 -2.08 -0.26
C VAL A 61 -4.10 -3.33 -1.08
N ILE A 62 -3.76 -4.52 -0.57
CA ILE A 62 -4.03 -5.79 -1.25
C ILE A 62 -5.53 -5.94 -1.50
N LYS A 63 -6.37 -5.75 -0.47
CA LYS A 63 -7.83 -5.83 -0.58
C LYS A 63 -8.41 -4.80 -1.55
N PHE A 64 -7.84 -3.61 -1.64
CA PHE A 64 -8.29 -2.58 -2.58
C PHE A 64 -8.16 -3.06 -4.03
N PHE A 65 -7.08 -3.76 -4.36
CA PHE A 65 -6.83 -4.25 -5.72
C PHE A 65 -7.45 -5.63 -6.00
N GLU A 66 -7.48 -6.53 -5.02
CA GLU A 66 -8.09 -7.86 -5.17
C GLU A 66 -9.62 -7.81 -5.05
N GLY A 67 -10.17 -6.83 -4.33
CA GLY A 67 -11.62 -6.63 -4.18
C GLY A 67 -12.27 -5.94 -5.39
N ASP A 68 -11.49 -5.31 -6.27
CA ASP A 68 -11.94 -4.71 -7.53
C ASP A 68 -11.95 -5.74 -8.69
N ALA A 69 -11.49 -6.98 -8.45
CA ALA A 69 -11.43 -8.06 -9.46
C ALA A 69 -12.75 -8.85 -9.59
N ALA A 70 -13.91 -8.20 -9.41
CA ALA A 70 -15.24 -8.80 -9.55
C ALA A 70 -15.91 -8.45 -10.87
#